data_AF-A0A938M7L7-F1
#
_entry.id   AF-A0A938M7L7-F1
#
_cell.length_a   1.000
_cell.length_b   1.000
_cell.length_c   1.000
_cell.angle_alpha   90.00
_cell.angle_beta   90.00
_cell.angle_gamma   90.00
#
_symmetry.space_group_name_H-M   'P 1'
#
loop_
_entity.id
_entity.type
_entity.pdbx_description
1 polymer ?
#
loop_
_entity_poly.entity_id
_entity_poly.type
_entity_poly.pdbx_seq_one_letter_code
_entity_poly.pdbx_strand_id
1 'polypeptide(L)' 'MYTPEVMKHFENPRNVGEIENPDGFGEVGNPICGDMMRITIRVKDGRIEDIKFKTLG' A
#
# COMPACT_ATOMS: atom_id res chain seq x y z
N MET A 1 12.40 7.12 -18.91
CA MET A 1 10.98 7.24 -19.32
C MET A 1 10.23 6.07 -18.70
N TYR A 2 9.02 6.27 -18.16
CA TYR A 2 8.29 5.21 -17.47
C TYR A 2 7.90 4.08 -18.43
N THR A 3 7.98 2.84 -17.95
CA THR A 3 7.58 1.68 -18.75
C THR A 3 6.06 1.60 -18.85
N PRO A 4 5.51 0.93 -19.88
CA PRO A 4 4.08 0.66 -19.95
C PRO A 4 3.53 -0.05 -18.72
N GLU A 5 4.34 -0.92 -18.10
CA GLU A 5 3.97 -1.61 -16.88
C GLU A 5 3.84 -0.66 -15.69
N VAL A 6 4.81 0.24 -15.49
CA VAL A 6 4.73 1.27 -14.43
C VAL A 6 3.48 2.14 -14.63
N MET A 7 3.23 2.60 -15.86
CA MET A 7 2.05 3.41 -16.17
C MET A 7 0.74 2.67 -15.87
N LYS A 8 0.65 1.39 -16.25
CA LYS A 8 -0.53 0.55 -15.94
C LYS A 8 -0.81 0.46 -14.44
N HIS A 9 0.22 0.27 -13.62
CA HIS A 9 0.08 0.21 -12.17
C HIS A 9 -0.29 1.57 -11.56
N PHE A 10 0.20 2.66 -12.14
CA PHE A 10 -0.11 4.01 -11.70
C PHE A 10 -1.57 4.40 -12.00
N GLU A 11 -2.06 4.09 -13.20
CA GLU A 11 -3.44 4.40 -13.62
C GLU A 11 -4.47 3.45 -13.02
N ASN A 12 -4.09 2.19 -12.77
CA ASN A 12 -4.97 1.15 -12.22
C ASN A 12 -4.31 0.48 -11.01
N PRO A 13 -4.15 1.22 -9.90
CA PRO A 13 -3.49 0.68 -8.72
C PRO A 13 -4.34 -0.42 -8.11
N ARG A 14 -3.68 -1.52 -7.77
CA ARG A 14 -4.29 -2.67 -7.07
C ARG A 14 -4.16 -2.44 -5.57
N ASN A 15 -5.07 -3.02 -4.79
CA ASN A 15 -4.94 -3.03 -3.32
C ASN A 15 -4.96 -1.64 -2.66
N VAL A 16 -5.58 -0.65 -3.30
CA VAL A 16 -5.77 0.67 -2.69
C VAL A 16 -6.81 0.58 -1.59
N GLY A 17 -6.52 1.18 -0.45
CA GLY A 17 -7.43 1.28 0.68
C GLY A 17 -6.77 0.82 1.98
N GLU A 18 -7.61 0.45 2.94
CA GLU A 18 -7.17 0.02 4.26
C GLU A 18 -8.03 -1.14 4.71
N ILE A 19 -7.41 -2.12 5.38
CA ILE A 19 -8.12 -3.23 5.99
C ILE A 19 -8.62 -2.76 7.35
N GLU A 20 -9.92 -2.88 7.60
CA GLU A 20 -10.48 -2.60 8.93
C GLU A 20 -10.01 -3.67 9.92
N ASN A 21 -9.55 -3.23 11.10
CA ASN A 21 -8.96 -4.08 12.14
C ASN A 21 -7.90 -5.04 11.57
N PRO A 22 -6.78 -4.52 11.02
CA PRO A 22 -5.75 -5.36 10.43
C PRO A 22 -4.95 -6.10 11.50
N ASP A 23 -4.39 -7.25 11.15
CA ASP A 23 -3.49 -7.99 12.05
C ASP A 23 -2.13 -7.31 12.18
N GLY A 24 -1.77 -6.49 11.20
CA GLY A 24 -0.56 -5.68 11.23
C GLY A 24 -0.64 -4.47 10.31
N PHE A 25 0.07 -3.41 10.68
CA PHE A 25 0.26 -2.24 9.83
C PHE A 25 1.69 -1.70 9.96
N GLY A 26 2.15 -1.03 8.91
CA GLY A 26 3.41 -0.30 8.88
C GLY A 26 3.21 1.03 8.17
N GLU A 27 3.79 2.08 8.72
CA GLU A 27 3.70 3.44 8.18
C GLU A 27 5.08 4.05 8.10
N VAL A 28 5.43 4.57 6.92
CA VAL A 28 6.73 5.19 6.64
C VAL A 28 6.49 6.40 5.74
N GLY A 29 7.16 7.50 6.02
CA GLY A 29 7.08 8.69 5.19
C GLY A 29 8.35 9.51 5.21
N ASN A 30 8.48 10.40 4.23
CA ASN A 30 9.54 11.40 4.18
C ASN A 30 8.95 12.77 4.57
N PRO A 31 9.24 13.30 5.77
CA PRO A 31 8.68 14.56 6.25
C PRO A 31 9.10 15.77 5.40
N ILE A 32 10.15 15.64 4.57
CA ILE A 32 10.63 16.72 3.69
C ILE A 32 9.79 16.82 2.42
N CYS A 33 9.32 15.70 1.88
CA CYS A 33 8.55 15.65 0.63
C CYS A 33 7.03 15.58 0.86
N GLY A 34 6.60 15.24 2.08
CA GLY A 34 5.19 15.06 2.42
C GLY A 34 4.64 13.68 2.07
N ASP A 35 5.41 12.86 1.35
CA ASP A 35 5.04 11.49 1.00
C ASP A 35 4.95 10.61 2.25
N MET A 36 3.76 10.08 2.51
CA MET A 36 3.52 9.06 3.53
C MET A 36 2.85 7.84 2.92
N MET A 37 3.34 6.66 3.26
CA MET A 37 2.78 5.39 2.85
C MET A 37 2.45 4.55 4.08
N ARG A 38 1.22 4.00 4.09
CA ARG A 38 0.71 3.07 5.09
C ARG A 38 0.30 1.79 4.41
N ILE A 39 0.78 0.66 4.92
CA ILE A 39 0.43 -0.68 4.48
C ILE A 39 -0.28 -1.39 5.63
N THR A 40 -1.38 -2.06 5.32
CA THR A 40 -2.15 -2.90 6.25
C THR A 40 -2.25 -4.32 5.72
N ILE A 41 -2.15 -5.32 6.61
CA ILE A 41 -2.21 -6.74 6.26
C ILE A 41 -3.22 -7.50 7.13
N ARG A 42 -3.82 -8.54 6.54
CA ARG A 42 -4.52 -9.62 7.24
C ARG A 42 -3.73 -10.91 7.07
N VAL A 43 -3.50 -11.64 8.16
CA VAL A 43 -2.68 -12.86 8.17
C VAL A 43 -3.51 -14.03 8.67
N LYS A 44 -3.52 -15.10 7.90
CA LYS A 44 -4.20 -16.35 8.23
C LYS A 44 -3.26 -17.53 7.95
N ASP A 45 -3.12 -18.42 8.92
CA ASP A 45 -2.29 -19.63 8.82
C ASP A 45 -0.85 -19.35 8.35
N GLY A 46 -0.26 -18.25 8.83
CA GLY A 46 1.09 -17.81 8.48
C GLY A 46 1.23 -17.22 7.07
N ARG A 47 0.14 -16.92 6.37
CA ARG A 47 0.12 -16.28 5.04
C ARG A 47 -0.65 -14.97 5.05
N ILE A 48 -0.22 -14.02 4.22
CA ILE A 48 -0.98 -12.79 3.98
C ILE A 48 -2.20 -13.14 3.13
N GLU A 49 -3.39 -12.96 3.69
CA GLU A 49 -4.67 -13.21 3.04
C GLU A 49 -5.15 -11.98 2.25
N ASP A 50 -4.92 -10.78 2.80
CA ASP A 50 -5.19 -9.50 2.14
C ASP A 50 -4.11 -8.48 2.53
N ILE A 51 -3.79 -7.58 1.62
CA ILE A 51 -2.87 -6.46 1.82
C ILE A 51 -3.46 -5.25 1.12
N LYS A 52 -3.50 -4.11 1.81
CA LYS A 52 -3.91 -2.84 1.22
C LYS A 52 -2.96 -1.71 1.59
N PHE A 53 -2.86 -0.73 0.73
CA PHE A 53 -2.08 0.48 0.98
C PHE A 53 -2.90 1.74 0.82
N LYS A 54 -2.52 2.74 1.62
CA LYS A 54 -2.85 4.14 1.41
C LYS A 54 -1.54 4.91 1.28
N THR A 55 -1.49 5.81 0.32
CA THR A 55 -0.37 6.73 0.15
C THR A 55 -0.93 8.14 0.05
N LEU A 56 -0.23 9.09 0.66
CA LEU A 56 -0.51 10.52 0.56
C LEU A 56 0.77 11.18 0.06
N GLY A 57 0.69 11.81 -1.10
CA GLY A 57 1.79 12.42 -1.87
C GLY A 57 1.24 13.07 -3.13
#